data_AF-K3XDD8-F1
#
_entry.id   AF-K3XDD8-F1
#
_cell.length_a   1.000
_cell.length_b   1.000
_cell.length_c   1.000
_cell.angle_alpha   90.00
_cell.angle_beta   90.00
_cell.angle_gamma   90.00
#
_symmetry.space_group_name_H-M   'P 1'
#
loop_
_entity.id
_entity.type
_entity.pdbx_description
1 polymer ?
#
loop_
_entity_poly.entity_id
_entity_poly.type
_entity_poly.pdbx_seq_one_letter_code
_entity_poly.pdbx_strand_id
1 'polypeptide(L)'
;MPRVVFVTITFISCLFLALASSGYSAVGCQISGNLLFSIFPNATTGLSKLGFHSDKGMAVLAYLFMQLHITIAFAVIVSPAFYLLERMVLGMHKKKLEDFEVGYQDIETPAGGEEIKPRASKGSVVSMADIERVEENDGGEAEAREYRGANAIKYVILRLVVVTILVVASVALKDHFLDLQDFIGASAVTMICIVLPIVFYLKKLWNKIPMYEKIPALVVVVVCFVLGCYVTYTSGKNLFNPDSTDPEILFPFCDADEQRQIYYNATA
;
A
#
# COMPACT_ATOMS: atom_id res chain seq x y z
N MET A 1 -11.32 -20.78 -1.08
CA MET A 1 -10.53 -19.55 -0.92
C MET A 1 -9.24 -19.52 -1.74
N PRO A 2 -8.31 -20.50 -1.70
CA PRO A 2 -7.03 -20.39 -2.41
C PRO A 2 -7.18 -20.29 -3.94
N ARG A 3 -8.20 -20.93 -4.52
CA ARG A 3 -8.50 -20.83 -5.96
C ARG A 3 -8.85 -19.40 -6.40
N VAL A 4 -9.60 -18.66 -5.58
CA VAL A 4 -10.00 -17.28 -5.90
C VAL A 4 -8.78 -16.37 -5.84
N VAL A 5 -7.95 -16.51 -4.80
CA VAL A 5 -6.69 -15.77 -4.65
C VAL A 5 -5.74 -16.03 -5.83
N PHE A 6 -5.63 -17.28 -6.27
CA PHE A 6 -4.80 -17.62 -7.42
C PHE A 6 -5.28 -16.94 -8.71
N VAL A 7 -6.59 -16.98 -8.96
CA VAL A 7 -7.19 -16.34 -10.15
C VAL A 7 -7.00 -14.82 -10.12
N THR A 8 -7.24 -14.17 -8.97
CA THR A 8 -7.12 -12.71 -8.87
C THR A 8 -5.68 -12.23 -8.99
N ILE A 9 -4.72 -12.88 -8.31
CA ILE A 9 -3.30 -12.52 -8.40
C ILE A 9 -2.81 -12.72 -9.84
N THR A 10 -3.17 -13.83 -10.50
CA THR A 10 -2.78 -14.09 -11.89
C THR A 10 -3.34 -13.01 -12.82
N PHE A 11 -4.62 -12.67 -12.68
CA PHE A 11 -5.26 -11.64 -13.49
C PHE A 11 -4.59 -10.26 -13.31
N ILE A 12 -4.36 -9.84 -12.07
CA ILE A 12 -3.71 -8.57 -11.76
C ILE A 12 -2.27 -8.55 -12.29
N SER A 13 -1.55 -9.67 -12.19
CA SER A 13 -0.19 -9.80 -12.71
C SER A 13 -0.14 -9.63 -14.23
N CYS A 14 -1.10 -10.22 -14.97
CA CYS A 14 -1.22 -10.04 -16.41
C CYS A 14 -1.50 -8.58 -16.79
N LEU A 15 -2.35 -7.88 -16.04
CA LEU A 15 -2.63 -6.46 -16.29
C LEU A 15 -1.40 -5.59 -16.05
N PHE A 16 -0.67 -5.79 -14.94
CA PHE A 16 0.56 -5.05 -14.68
C PHE A 16 1.65 -5.35 -15.71
N LEU A 17 1.78 -6.61 -16.15
CA LEU A 17 2.72 -6.99 -17.21
C LEU A 17 2.38 -6.29 -18.54
N ALA A 18 1.10 -6.20 -18.90
CA ALA A 18 0.67 -5.50 -20.10
C ALA A 18 0.94 -3.99 -20.02
N LEU A 19 0.68 -3.36 -18.88
CA LEU A 19 0.97 -1.93 -18.65
C LEU A 19 2.47 -1.65 -18.69
N ALA A 20 3.28 -2.48 -18.01
CA ALA A 20 4.73 -2.33 -17.99
C ALA A 20 5.35 -2.54 -19.38
N SER A 21 4.94 -3.59 -20.10
CA SER A 21 5.47 -3.88 -21.44
C SER A 21 5.08 -2.82 -22.46
N SER A 22 3.82 -2.37 -22.47
CA SER A 22 3.37 -1.28 -23.35
C SER A 22 4.08 0.04 -23.04
N GLY A 23 4.17 0.43 -21.76
CA GLY A 23 4.89 1.64 -21.34
C GLY A 23 6.36 1.61 -21.72
N TYR A 24 7.05 0.49 -21.46
CA TYR A 24 8.46 0.34 -21.81
C TYR A 24 8.67 0.30 -23.33
N SER A 25 7.78 -0.33 -24.11
CA SER A 25 7.88 -0.35 -25.57
C SER A 25 7.71 1.04 -26.22
N ALA A 26 6.96 1.93 -25.57
CA ALA A 26 6.68 3.27 -26.08
C ALA A 26 7.70 4.32 -25.63
N VAL A 27 8.38 4.12 -24.50
CA VAL A 27 9.23 5.17 -23.90
C VAL A 27 10.66 4.70 -23.64
N GLY A 28 10.92 3.40 -23.66
CA GLY A 28 12.22 2.81 -23.42
C GLY A 28 12.76 3.14 -22.03
N CYS A 29 14.06 3.43 -21.95
CA CYS A 29 14.76 3.77 -20.71
C CYS A 29 14.42 5.16 -20.16
N GLN A 30 13.67 5.99 -20.90
CA GLN A 30 13.28 7.36 -20.50
C GLN A 30 11.99 7.40 -19.67
N ILE A 31 11.47 6.24 -19.27
CA ILE A 31 10.22 6.16 -18.51
C ILE A 31 10.37 6.92 -17.19
N SER A 32 9.58 7.98 -17.03
CA SER A 32 9.60 8.73 -15.78
C SER A 32 8.79 8.01 -14.71
N GLY A 33 9.11 8.30 -13.46
CA GLY A 33 8.42 7.76 -12.29
C GLY A 33 6.93 8.02 -12.19
N ASN A 34 6.44 9.03 -12.89
CA ASN A 34 5.01 9.28 -13.00
C ASN A 34 4.65 9.50 -14.47
N LEU A 35 4.00 8.50 -15.07
CA LEU A 35 3.58 8.52 -16.47
C LEU A 35 2.63 9.68 -16.78
N LEU A 36 1.83 10.12 -15.81
CA LEU A 36 0.93 11.27 -16.00
C LEU A 36 1.72 12.55 -16.27
N PHE A 37 2.80 12.79 -15.52
CA PHE A 37 3.69 13.94 -15.73
C PHE A 37 4.50 13.84 -17.03
N SER A 38 4.66 12.62 -17.56
CA SER A 38 5.36 12.38 -18.83
C SER A 38 4.53 12.78 -20.05
N ILE A 39 3.21 12.60 -20.00
CA ILE A 39 2.32 12.79 -21.15
C ILE A 39 1.76 14.22 -21.25
N PHE A 40 1.75 14.99 -20.16
CA PHE A 40 1.11 16.31 -20.16
C PHE A 40 1.91 17.31 -21.02
N PRO A 41 1.29 17.93 -22.04
CA PRO A 41 1.99 18.83 -22.94
C PRO A 41 2.19 20.22 -22.32
N ASN A 42 3.36 20.83 -22.58
CA ASN A 42 3.64 22.20 -22.19
C ASN A 42 2.73 23.19 -22.92
N ALA A 43 2.28 24.23 -22.23
CA ALA A 43 1.36 25.21 -22.77
C ALA A 43 1.95 26.03 -23.93
N THR A 44 3.26 26.25 -23.93
CA THR A 44 3.99 27.07 -24.90
C THR A 44 4.49 26.27 -26.10
N THR A 45 5.01 25.06 -25.89
CA THR A 45 5.61 24.23 -26.96
C THR A 45 4.66 23.15 -27.49
N GLY A 46 3.60 22.79 -26.75
CA GLY A 46 2.71 21.69 -27.12
C GLY A 46 3.34 20.29 -26.99
N LEU A 47 4.60 20.23 -26.54
CA LEU A 47 5.38 18.99 -26.39
C LEU A 47 5.31 18.47 -24.96
N SER A 48 5.27 17.16 -24.83
CA SER A 48 5.37 16.45 -23.55
C SER A 48 6.77 16.58 -22.95
N LYS A 49 6.98 16.17 -21.70
CA LYS A 49 8.32 16.18 -21.06
C LYS A 49 9.34 15.31 -21.82
N LEU A 50 8.85 14.37 -22.62
CA LEU A 50 9.64 13.50 -23.48
C LEU A 50 9.62 13.92 -24.94
N GLY A 51 9.19 15.14 -25.27
CA GLY A 51 9.38 15.74 -26.60
C GLY A 51 8.48 15.19 -27.72
N PHE A 52 7.46 14.37 -27.42
CA PHE A 52 6.43 13.98 -28.37
C PHE A 52 5.16 14.85 -28.23
N HIS A 53 4.36 14.92 -29.30
CA HIS A 53 3.09 15.63 -29.29
C HIS A 53 1.96 14.73 -28.73
N SER A 54 1.47 15.05 -27.53
CA SER A 54 0.34 14.35 -26.91
C SER A 54 -0.98 15.06 -27.20
N ASP A 55 -2.05 14.30 -27.42
CA ASP A 55 -3.39 14.87 -27.48
C ASP A 55 -3.76 15.49 -26.11
N LYS A 56 -4.04 16.79 -26.11
CA LYS A 56 -4.35 17.57 -24.89
C LYS A 56 -5.64 17.07 -24.21
N GLY A 57 -6.65 16.69 -25.00
CA GLY A 57 -7.93 16.21 -24.48
C GLY A 57 -7.79 14.88 -23.77
N MET A 58 -7.08 13.93 -24.38
CA MET A 58 -6.82 12.61 -23.76
C MET A 58 -5.94 12.70 -22.53
N ALA A 59 -4.92 13.56 -22.53
CA ALA A 59 -4.10 13.80 -21.35
C ALA A 59 -4.94 14.37 -20.20
N VAL A 60 -5.74 15.41 -20.45
CA VAL A 60 -6.63 15.99 -19.42
C VAL A 60 -7.64 14.97 -18.91
N LEU A 61 -8.22 14.16 -19.80
CA LEU A 61 -9.15 13.10 -19.41
C LEU A 61 -8.48 12.07 -18.48
N ALA A 62 -7.25 11.66 -18.78
CA ALA A 62 -6.47 10.77 -17.91
C ALA A 62 -6.23 11.39 -16.52
N TYR A 63 -5.91 12.69 -16.46
CA TYR A 63 -5.77 13.42 -15.20
C TYR A 63 -7.07 13.47 -14.39
N LEU A 64 -8.21 13.70 -15.04
CA LEU A 64 -9.51 13.72 -14.37
C LEU A 64 -9.88 12.36 -13.78
N PHE A 65 -9.65 11.26 -14.52
CA PHE A 65 -9.89 9.92 -14.01
C PHE A 65 -8.95 9.55 -12.86
N MET A 66 -7.67 9.88 -12.96
CA MET A 66 -6.72 9.66 -11.86
C MET A 66 -7.07 10.50 -10.63
N GLN A 67 -7.52 11.75 -10.80
CA GLN A 67 -7.97 12.60 -9.70
C GLN A 67 -9.23 12.01 -9.03
N LEU A 68 -10.21 11.56 -9.80
CA LEU A 68 -11.39 10.87 -9.28
C LEU A 68 -10.99 9.61 -8.51
N HIS A 69 -10.07 8.81 -9.05
CA HIS A 69 -9.61 7.58 -8.41
C HIS A 69 -8.89 7.87 -7.08
N ILE A 70 -7.93 8.81 -7.08
CA ILE A 70 -7.13 9.15 -5.90
C ILE A 70 -8.00 9.77 -4.80
N THR A 71 -8.99 10.61 -5.14
CA THR A 71 -9.88 11.22 -4.12
C THR A 71 -10.74 10.16 -3.41
N ILE A 72 -11.29 9.20 -4.15
CA ILE A 72 -12.05 8.09 -3.56
C ILE A 72 -11.12 7.20 -2.73
N ALA A 73 -9.95 6.83 -3.27
CA ALA A 73 -8.99 5.97 -2.58
C ALA A 73 -8.48 6.61 -1.28
N PHE A 74 -8.19 7.92 -1.29
CA PHE A 74 -7.75 8.66 -0.12
C PHE A 74 -8.80 8.59 1.00
N ALA A 75 -10.08 8.80 0.70
CA ALA A 75 -11.14 8.71 1.69
C ALA A 75 -11.26 7.32 2.32
N VAL A 76 -11.16 6.26 1.50
CA VAL A 76 -11.28 4.87 1.95
C VAL A 76 -10.06 4.41 2.76
N ILE A 77 -8.85 4.80 2.37
CA ILE A 77 -7.60 4.38 3.03
C ILE A 77 -7.37 5.15 4.34
N VAL A 78 -7.68 6.44 4.35
CA VAL A 78 -7.36 7.30 5.50
C VAL A 78 -8.33 7.10 6.65
N SER A 79 -9.59 6.73 6.39
CA SER A 79 -10.60 6.59 7.44
C SER A 79 -10.25 5.53 8.50
N PRO A 80 -9.85 4.29 8.13
CA PRO A 80 -9.36 3.31 9.11
C PRO A 80 -8.06 3.74 9.79
N ALA A 81 -7.17 4.44 9.07
CA ALA A 81 -5.92 4.92 9.63
C ALA A 81 -6.15 5.96 10.73
N PHE A 82 -7.09 6.89 10.54
CA PHE A 82 -7.49 7.84 11.58
C PHE A 82 -8.11 7.15 12.78
N TYR A 83 -8.98 6.16 12.57
CA TYR A 83 -9.57 5.40 13.67
C TYR A 83 -8.50 4.73 14.55
N LEU A 84 -7.50 4.09 13.91
CA LEU A 84 -6.36 3.48 14.62
C LEU A 84 -5.48 4.52 15.33
N LEU A 85 -5.19 5.65 14.69
CA LEU A 85 -4.39 6.73 15.28
C LEU A 85 -5.11 7.37 16.48
N GLU A 86 -6.41 7.61 16.39
CA GLU A 86 -7.22 8.11 17.49
C GLU A 86 -7.21 7.14 18.67
N ARG A 87 -7.28 5.84 18.39
CA ARG A 87 -7.15 4.80 19.42
C ARG A 87 -5.77 4.75 20.06
N MET A 88 -4.71 4.93 19.28
CA MET A 88 -3.33 4.89 19.78
C MET A 88 -2.94 6.17 20.55
N VAL A 89 -3.30 7.35 20.03
CA VAL A 89 -2.84 8.65 20.54
C VAL A 89 -3.81 9.25 21.56
N LEU A 90 -5.11 9.23 21.26
CA LEU A 90 -6.14 9.83 22.13
C LEU A 90 -6.77 8.80 23.08
N GLY A 91 -6.57 7.51 22.81
CA GLY A 91 -7.15 6.43 23.61
C GLY A 91 -8.67 6.29 23.46
N MET A 92 -9.25 6.92 22.43
CA MET A 92 -10.64 6.71 22.01
C MET A 92 -10.83 5.28 21.48
N HIS A 93 -12.06 4.76 21.43
CA HIS A 93 -12.36 3.42 20.91
C HIS A 93 -11.65 2.27 21.64
N LYS A 94 -11.25 2.48 22.90
CA LYS A 94 -10.74 1.39 23.73
C LYS A 94 -11.94 0.55 24.18
N LYS A 95 -12.08 -0.65 23.62
CA LYS A 95 -12.95 -1.68 24.21
C LYS A 95 -12.56 -1.82 25.67
N LYS A 96 -13.51 -1.51 26.57
CA LYS A 96 -13.40 -1.86 27.98
C LYS A 96 -13.23 -3.37 27.99
N LEU A 97 -12.08 -3.86 28.47
CA LEU A 97 -11.87 -5.27 28.73
C LEU A 97 -12.84 -5.63 29.86
N GLU A 98 -14.09 -5.95 29.51
CA GLU A 98 -14.87 -6.81 30.38
C GLU A 98 -14.21 -8.18 30.29
N ASP A 99 -13.48 -8.47 31.36
CA ASP A 99 -13.02 -9.77 31.84
C ASP A 99 -13.19 -10.94 30.85
N PHE A 100 -12.13 -11.22 30.09
CA PHE A 100 -12.04 -12.41 29.24
C PHE A 100 -11.75 -13.69 30.05
N GLU A 101 -12.19 -13.79 31.30
CA GLU A 101 -12.34 -15.06 32.03
C GLU A 101 -13.71 -15.69 31.73
N VAL A 102 -13.97 -16.01 30.47
CA VAL A 102 -15.07 -16.93 30.12
C VAL A 102 -14.54 -18.00 29.17
N GLY A 103 -14.08 -19.09 29.78
CA GLY A 103 -14.21 -20.46 29.27
C GLY A 103 -13.68 -20.74 27.88
N TYR A 104 -12.36 -20.92 27.75
CA TYR A 104 -11.81 -21.76 26.69
C TYR A 104 -12.16 -23.21 27.02
N GLN A 105 -13.39 -23.63 26.73
CA GLN A 105 -13.74 -25.05 26.76
C GLN A 105 -12.99 -25.73 25.62
N ASP A 106 -12.13 -26.68 25.99
CA ASP A 106 -11.51 -27.65 25.10
C ASP A 106 -12.56 -28.17 24.11
N ILE A 107 -12.29 -28.00 22.83
CA ILE A 107 -13.09 -28.57 21.75
C ILE A 107 -12.73 -30.06 21.71
N GLU A 108 -13.34 -30.84 22.60
CA GLU A 108 -13.36 -32.29 22.45
C GLU A 108 -14.35 -32.67 21.33
N THR A 109 -13.88 -33.52 20.43
CA THR A 109 -14.61 -34.04 19.28
C THR A 109 -15.91 -34.72 19.74
N PRO A 110 -17.11 -34.39 19.23
CA PRO A 110 -18.33 -35.07 19.65
C PRO A 110 -18.32 -36.51 19.14
N ALA A 111 -18.04 -37.45 20.05
CA ALA A 111 -18.39 -38.84 19.85
C ALA A 111 -19.90 -39.00 20.11
N GLY A 112 -20.64 -39.37 19.07
CA GLY A 112 -21.93 -40.07 19.21
C GLY A 112 -23.17 -39.21 19.52
N GLY A 113 -23.91 -38.89 18.46
CA GLY A 113 -25.35 -39.13 18.43
C GLY A 113 -26.27 -38.21 19.23
N GLU A 114 -26.29 -36.91 18.94
CA GLU A 114 -27.48 -36.07 19.20
C GLU A 114 -27.72 -35.09 18.05
N GLU A 115 -29.00 -34.82 17.77
CA GLU A 115 -29.52 -34.18 16.55
C GLU A 115 -28.87 -32.83 16.21
N ILE A 116 -28.36 -32.74 14.99
CA ILE A 116 -27.79 -31.52 14.40
C ILE A 116 -28.94 -30.54 14.10
N LYS A 117 -29.21 -29.61 15.01
CA LYS A 117 -29.89 -28.36 14.64
C LYS A 117 -28.94 -27.57 13.73
N PRO A 118 -29.36 -27.14 12.52
CA PRO A 118 -28.50 -26.37 11.64
C PRO A 118 -28.29 -24.99 12.25
N ARG A 119 -27.21 -24.84 13.04
CA ARG A 119 -26.74 -23.54 13.49
C ARG A 119 -26.12 -22.88 12.26
N ALA A 120 -26.85 -21.93 11.69
CA ALA A 120 -26.43 -21.11 10.57
C ALA A 120 -24.97 -20.69 10.77
N SER A 121 -24.15 -21.01 9.76
CA SER A 121 -22.71 -20.81 9.74
C SER A 121 -22.32 -19.44 10.30
N LYS A 122 -21.55 -19.43 11.40
CA LYS A 122 -20.61 -18.33 11.64
C LYS A 122 -19.67 -18.34 10.44
N GLY A 123 -19.96 -17.48 9.47
CA GLY A 123 -19.12 -17.26 8.31
C GLY A 123 -17.71 -16.95 8.78
N SER A 124 -16.72 -17.51 8.09
CA SER A 124 -15.33 -17.17 8.31
C SER A 124 -15.16 -15.65 8.15
N VAL A 125 -14.72 -14.98 9.21
CA VAL A 125 -14.29 -13.59 9.19
C VAL A 125 -13.17 -13.43 8.17
N VAL A 126 -13.53 -13.04 6.94
CA VAL A 126 -12.60 -12.81 5.82
C VAL A 126 -12.75 -11.41 5.24
N SER A 127 -13.62 -10.57 5.80
CA SER A 127 -13.76 -9.17 5.38
C SER A 127 -13.84 -8.23 6.58
N MET A 128 -13.19 -7.06 6.49
CA MET A 128 -13.38 -5.96 7.45
C MET A 128 -14.85 -5.55 7.58
N ALA A 129 -15.67 -5.78 6.55
CA ALA A 129 -17.10 -5.52 6.57
C ALA A 129 -17.90 -6.45 7.51
N ASP A 130 -17.43 -7.68 7.77
CA ASP A 130 -18.10 -8.58 8.71
C ASP A 130 -17.76 -8.27 10.18
N ILE A 131 -16.63 -7.59 10.42
CA ILE A 131 -16.28 -7.06 11.75
C ILE A 131 -17.22 -5.90 12.10
N GLU A 132 -17.49 -5.02 11.14
CA GLU A 132 -18.39 -3.87 11.31
C GLU A 132 -19.85 -4.31 11.58
N ARG A 133 -20.31 -5.39 10.94
CA ARG A 133 -21.69 -5.91 11.11
C ARG A 133 -21.98 -6.46 12.52
N VAL A 134 -20.96 -6.85 13.28
CA VAL A 134 -21.12 -7.27 14.69
C VAL A 134 -21.15 -6.06 15.62
N GLU A 135 -20.56 -4.93 15.24
CA GLU A 135 -20.50 -3.70 16.04
C GLU A 135 -21.78 -2.84 15.93
N GLU A 136 -22.55 -2.99 14.85
CA GLU A 136 -23.84 -2.30 14.64
C GLU A 136 -24.93 -2.65 15.67
N ASN A 137 -24.88 -3.82 16.31
CA ASN A 137 -26.01 -4.28 17.14
C ASN A 137 -25.92 -3.89 18.63
N ASP A 138 -24.80 -3.33 19.10
CA ASP A 138 -24.67 -2.86 20.51
C ASP A 138 -23.55 -1.82 20.76
N GLY A 139 -22.61 -1.61 19.81
CA GLY A 139 -21.41 -0.76 20.01
C GLY A 139 -21.38 0.55 19.21
N GLY A 140 -22.03 0.60 18.04
CA GLY A 140 -21.93 1.74 17.12
C GLY A 140 -22.43 3.08 17.68
N GLU A 141 -23.50 3.07 18.49
CA GLU A 141 -23.99 4.31 19.12
C GLU A 141 -23.07 4.82 20.24
N ALA A 142 -22.39 3.92 20.96
CA ALA A 142 -21.45 4.30 22.00
C ALA A 142 -20.18 4.92 21.40
N GLU A 143 -19.67 4.34 20.31
CA GLU A 143 -18.54 4.90 19.55
C GLU A 143 -18.92 6.24 18.91
N ALA A 144 -20.11 6.39 18.33
CA ALA A 144 -20.60 7.65 17.78
C ALA A 144 -20.73 8.77 18.84
N ARG A 145 -20.95 8.42 20.12
CA ARG A 145 -20.98 9.37 21.24
C ARG A 145 -19.59 9.85 21.63
N GLU A 146 -18.53 9.05 21.42
CA GLU A 146 -17.15 9.47 21.70
C GLU A 146 -16.68 10.61 20.78
N TYR A 147 -17.26 10.70 19.57
CA TYR A 147 -17.03 11.80 18.64
C TYR A 147 -17.79 13.09 18.98
N ARG A 148 -18.59 13.12 20.06
CA ARG A 148 -19.32 14.30 20.53
C ARG A 148 -18.69 14.91 21.79
N GLY A 149 -18.81 16.23 21.95
CA GLY A 149 -18.33 16.95 23.14
C GLY A 149 -16.84 17.35 23.10
N ALA A 150 -16.18 17.40 24.26
CA ALA A 150 -14.80 17.92 24.39
C ALA A 150 -13.73 17.10 23.63
N ASN A 151 -14.03 15.84 23.30
CA ASN A 151 -13.17 14.99 22.49
C ASN A 151 -13.20 15.35 21.00
N ALA A 152 -14.22 16.12 20.56
CA ALA A 152 -14.34 16.54 19.17
C ALA A 152 -13.16 17.40 18.71
N ILE A 153 -12.75 18.34 19.56
CA ILE A 153 -11.62 19.22 19.28
C ILE A 153 -10.31 18.41 19.18
N LYS A 154 -10.13 17.40 20.04
CA LYS A 154 -8.91 16.58 20.06
C LYS A 154 -8.74 15.75 18.80
N TYR A 155 -9.78 15.05 18.34
CA TYR A 155 -9.68 14.24 17.12
C TYR A 155 -9.55 15.12 15.87
N VAL A 156 -10.26 16.26 15.80
CA VAL A 156 -10.15 17.19 14.67
C VAL A 156 -8.73 17.74 14.55
N ILE A 157 -8.12 18.13 15.67
CA ILE A 157 -6.72 18.59 15.68
C ILE A 157 -5.79 17.47 15.23
N LEU A 158 -5.95 16.25 15.74
CA LEU A 158 -5.13 15.10 15.33
C LEU A 158 -5.22 14.86 13.82
N ARG A 159 -6.44 14.81 13.26
CA ARG A 159 -6.65 14.62 11.82
C ARG A 159 -6.03 15.76 11.00
N LEU A 160 -6.22 17.01 11.43
CA LEU A 160 -5.65 18.17 10.75
C LEU A 160 -4.13 18.10 10.73
N VAL A 161 -3.49 17.81 11.86
CA VAL A 161 -2.03 17.65 11.96
C VAL A 161 -1.53 16.56 11.02
N VAL A 162 -2.17 15.39 10.99
CA VAL A 162 -1.78 14.29 10.11
C VAL A 162 -1.93 14.69 8.63
N VAL A 163 -3.04 15.32 8.24
CA VAL A 163 -3.23 15.81 6.86
C VAL A 163 -2.19 16.86 6.49
N THR A 164 -1.87 17.79 7.39
CA THR A 164 -0.83 18.80 7.16
C THR A 164 0.53 18.15 6.94
N ILE A 165 0.90 17.15 7.75
CA ILE A 165 2.16 16.41 7.56
C ILE A 165 2.19 15.69 6.19
N LEU A 166 1.09 15.03 5.81
CA LEU A 166 0.97 14.37 4.51
C LEU A 166 1.10 15.35 3.34
N VAL A 167 0.51 16.53 3.44
CA VAL A 167 0.61 17.59 2.41
C VAL A 167 2.05 18.12 2.33
N VAL A 168 2.69 18.40 3.45
CA VAL A 168 4.10 18.86 3.47
C VAL A 168 5.02 17.81 2.86
N ALA A 169 4.85 16.53 3.23
CA ALA A 169 5.62 15.43 2.65
C ALA A 169 5.38 15.28 1.13
N SER A 170 4.13 15.42 0.68
CA SER A 170 3.77 15.37 -0.74
C SER A 170 4.45 16.48 -1.55
N VAL A 171 4.51 17.70 -1.02
CA VAL A 171 5.19 18.83 -1.69
C VAL A 171 6.70 18.65 -1.71
N ALA A 172 7.29 18.20 -0.60
CA ALA A 172 8.74 18.02 -0.48
C ALA A 172 9.28 16.86 -1.34
N LEU A 173 8.51 15.77 -1.46
CA LEU A 173 8.95 14.53 -2.13
C LEU A 173 8.37 14.34 -3.53
N LYS A 174 7.70 15.36 -4.10
CA LYS A 174 7.02 15.26 -5.40
C LYS A 174 7.96 14.81 -6.54
N ASP A 175 9.22 15.23 -6.48
CA ASP A 175 10.21 15.00 -7.54
C ASP A 175 10.91 13.63 -7.40
N HIS A 176 10.77 12.98 -6.23
CA HIS A 176 11.36 11.68 -5.88
C HIS A 176 10.29 10.62 -5.57
N PHE A 177 9.16 10.69 -6.26
CA PHE A 177 8.02 9.79 -6.01
C PHE A 177 8.38 8.30 -6.11
N LEU A 178 9.25 7.91 -7.06
CA LEU A 178 9.73 6.54 -7.16
C LEU A 178 10.57 6.12 -5.96
N ASP A 179 11.53 6.95 -5.55
CA ASP A 179 12.38 6.65 -4.39
C ASP A 179 11.53 6.52 -3.12
N LEU A 180 10.47 7.33 -2.99
CA LEU A 180 9.51 7.22 -1.89
C LEU A 180 8.71 5.91 -1.95
N GLN A 181 8.21 5.53 -3.13
CA GLN A 181 7.48 4.28 -3.31
C GLN A 181 8.36 3.06 -3.01
N ASP A 182 9.59 3.05 -3.51
CA ASP A 182 10.57 1.99 -3.28
C ASP A 182 10.96 1.91 -1.80
N PHE A 183 11.15 3.05 -1.14
CA PHE A 183 11.41 3.12 0.30
C PHE A 183 10.26 2.51 1.12
N ILE A 184 9.00 2.87 0.84
CA ILE A 184 7.83 2.35 1.56
C ILE A 184 7.62 0.86 1.27
N GLY A 185 7.81 0.43 0.01
CA GLY A 185 7.67 -0.96 -0.41
C GLY A 185 8.74 -1.87 0.22
N ALA A 186 10.00 -1.46 0.19
CA ALA A 186 11.11 -2.22 0.75
C ALA A 186 11.06 -2.29 2.28
N SER A 187 10.51 -1.27 2.95
CA SER A 187 10.38 -1.23 4.40
C SER A 187 9.06 -1.86 4.87
N ALA A 188 7.99 -1.07 4.96
CA ALA A 188 6.75 -1.44 5.62
C ALA A 188 6.06 -2.64 4.95
N VAL A 189 6.00 -2.66 3.61
CA VAL A 189 5.29 -3.73 2.88
C VAL A 189 6.05 -5.06 3.01
N THR A 190 7.37 -5.06 2.86
CA THR A 190 8.19 -6.27 3.05
C THR A 190 8.05 -6.82 4.48
N MET A 191 8.04 -5.94 5.48
CA MET A 191 7.87 -6.34 6.87
C MET A 191 6.49 -6.94 7.15
N ILE A 192 5.40 -6.30 6.71
CA ILE A 192 4.02 -6.70 7.02
C ILE A 192 3.58 -7.89 6.16
N CYS A 193 3.97 -7.94 4.88
CA CYS A 193 3.45 -8.92 3.92
C CYS A 193 4.34 -10.15 3.76
N ILE A 194 5.65 -10.08 4.08
CA ILE A 194 6.59 -11.19 3.87
C ILE A 194 7.17 -11.65 5.21
N VAL A 195 7.89 -10.78 5.92
CA VAL A 195 8.65 -11.17 7.12
C VAL A 195 7.72 -11.64 8.24
N LEU A 196 6.75 -10.81 8.62
CA LEU A 196 5.90 -11.04 9.78
C LEU A 196 4.98 -12.28 9.64
N PRO A 197 4.32 -12.55 8.49
CA PRO A 197 3.52 -13.76 8.30
C PRO A 197 4.36 -15.04 8.38
N ILE A 198 5.56 -15.06 7.75
CA ILE A 198 6.44 -16.23 7.76
C ILE A 198 7.01 -16.46 9.16
N VAL A 199 7.44 -15.41 9.85
CA VAL A 199 7.95 -15.51 11.23
C VAL A 199 6.87 -16.02 12.19
N PHE A 200 5.62 -15.53 12.07
CA PHE A 200 4.52 -16.02 12.90
C PHE A 200 4.14 -17.46 12.57
N TYR A 201 4.15 -17.84 11.30
CA TYR A 201 3.94 -19.22 10.88
C TYR A 201 4.99 -20.16 11.49
N LEU A 202 6.28 -19.81 11.37
CA LEU A 202 7.38 -20.57 11.94
C LEU A 202 7.28 -20.64 13.47
N LYS A 203 7.00 -19.52 14.15
CA LYS A 203 6.88 -19.46 15.61
C LYS A 203 5.72 -20.32 16.13
N LYS A 204 4.58 -20.32 15.44
CA LYS A 204 3.37 -21.04 15.87
C LYS A 204 3.45 -22.55 15.61
N LEU A 205 4.02 -22.96 14.47
CA LEU A 205 4.04 -24.36 14.02
C LEU A 205 5.44 -24.99 14.08
N TRP A 206 6.38 -24.41 14.83
CA TRP A 206 7.78 -24.84 14.88
C TRP A 206 7.96 -26.35 15.10
N ASN A 207 7.18 -26.95 15.99
CA ASN A 207 7.32 -28.37 16.33
C ASN A 207 6.53 -29.31 15.40
N LYS A 208 5.64 -28.77 14.55
CA LYS A 208 4.82 -29.58 13.63
C LYS A 208 5.36 -29.60 12.20
N ILE A 209 6.16 -28.61 11.81
CA ILE A 209 6.65 -28.47 10.44
C ILE A 209 7.92 -29.30 10.23
N PRO A 210 8.02 -30.06 9.13
CA PRO A 210 9.23 -30.80 8.76
C PRO A 210 10.35 -29.86 8.25
N MET A 211 11.61 -30.30 8.33
CA MET A 211 12.77 -29.44 8.05
C MET A 211 12.81 -28.89 6.61
N TYR A 212 12.22 -29.59 5.63
CA TYR A 212 12.20 -29.16 4.23
C TYR A 212 11.33 -27.92 3.97
N GLU A 213 10.40 -27.57 4.86
CA GLU A 213 9.62 -26.32 4.78
C GLU A 213 10.27 -25.20 5.60
N LYS A 214 10.90 -25.54 6.73
CA LYS A 214 11.55 -24.58 7.63
C LYS A 214 12.74 -23.87 7.00
N ILE A 215 13.62 -24.64 6.36
CA ILE A 215 14.86 -24.12 5.77
C ILE A 215 14.56 -23.10 4.67
N PRO A 216 13.75 -23.39 3.64
CA PRO A 216 13.46 -22.40 2.61
C PRO A 216 12.68 -21.19 3.17
N ALA A 217 11.76 -21.39 4.11
CA ALA A 217 11.05 -20.27 4.74
C ALA A 217 12.01 -19.32 5.47
N LEU A 218 12.98 -19.87 6.21
CA LEU A 218 14.01 -19.07 6.87
C LEU A 218 14.91 -18.34 5.87
N VAL A 219 15.31 -19.02 4.79
CA VAL A 219 16.13 -18.41 3.73
C VAL A 219 15.40 -17.24 3.08
N VAL A 220 14.11 -17.39 2.76
CA VAL A 220 13.30 -16.32 2.19
C VAL A 220 13.23 -15.12 3.14
N VAL A 221 13.00 -15.34 4.44
CA VAL A 221 12.98 -14.26 5.42
C VAL A 221 14.32 -13.52 5.46
N VAL A 222 15.44 -14.24 5.50
CA VAL A 222 16.78 -13.62 5.56
C VAL A 222 17.07 -12.83 4.28
N VAL A 223 16.82 -13.41 3.10
CA VAL A 223 17.09 -12.75 1.82
C VAL A 223 16.19 -11.51 1.63
N CYS A 224 14.88 -11.64 1.87
CA CYS A 224 13.97 -10.51 1.76
C CYS A 224 14.26 -9.41 2.79
N PHE A 225 14.71 -9.78 4.00
CA PHE A 225 15.12 -8.80 5.00
C PHE A 225 16.39 -8.05 4.57
N VAL A 226 17.43 -8.75 4.12
CA VAL A 226 18.68 -8.12 3.66
C VAL A 226 18.44 -7.22 2.45
N LEU A 227 17.71 -7.72 1.43
CA LEU A 227 17.37 -6.93 0.25
C LEU A 227 16.46 -5.75 0.59
N GLY A 228 15.49 -5.95 1.49
CA GLY A 228 14.62 -4.88 1.98
C GLY A 228 15.40 -3.78 2.69
N CYS A 229 16.34 -4.13 3.57
CA CYS A 229 17.25 -3.17 4.21
C CYS A 229 18.13 -2.44 3.20
N TYR A 230 18.68 -3.16 2.21
CA TYR A 230 19.51 -2.57 1.16
C TYR A 230 18.74 -1.53 0.34
N VAL A 231 17.55 -1.88 -0.16
CA VAL A 231 16.72 -0.97 -0.95
C VAL A 231 16.23 0.20 -0.11
N THR A 232 15.81 -0.05 1.13
CA THR A 232 15.42 1.02 2.06
C THR A 232 16.56 2.00 2.30
N TYR A 233 17.80 1.51 2.43
CA TYR A 233 18.98 2.36 2.62
C TYR A 233 19.30 3.19 1.37
N THR A 234 19.36 2.58 0.19
CA THR A 234 19.70 3.30 -1.05
C THR A 234 18.62 4.30 -1.44
N SER A 235 17.34 3.92 -1.39
CA SER A 235 16.23 4.83 -1.68
C SER A 235 16.11 5.92 -0.62
N GLY A 236 16.35 5.60 0.66
CA GLY A 236 16.39 6.58 1.74
C GLY A 236 17.52 7.59 1.60
N LYS A 237 18.71 7.15 1.16
CA LYS A 237 19.83 8.05 0.85
C LYS A 237 19.44 9.03 -0.26
N ASN A 238 18.89 8.53 -1.37
CA ASN A 238 18.42 9.37 -2.48
C ASN A 238 17.33 10.37 -2.05
N LEU A 239 16.46 9.97 -1.13
CA LEU A 239 15.33 10.77 -0.68
C LEU A 239 15.72 11.90 0.28
N PHE A 240 16.67 11.67 1.19
CA PHE A 240 16.99 12.61 2.28
C PHE A 240 18.36 13.30 2.13
N ASN A 241 19.28 12.74 1.34
CA ASN A 241 20.60 13.31 1.08
C ASN A 241 21.09 12.88 -0.31
N PRO A 242 20.49 13.41 -1.39
CA PRO A 242 20.89 13.05 -2.73
C PRO A 242 22.38 13.39 -2.93
N ASP A 243 23.16 12.43 -3.41
CA ASP A 243 24.51 12.71 -3.89
C ASP A 243 24.40 13.74 -5.04
N SER A 244 25.41 14.60 -5.20
CA SER A 244 25.45 15.59 -6.26
C SER A 244 25.60 14.90 -7.63
N THR A 245 24.49 14.44 -8.20
CA THR A 245 24.43 13.95 -9.57
C THR A 245 24.64 15.14 -10.50
N ASP A 246 25.47 14.99 -11.54
CA ASP A 246 25.65 16.04 -12.53
C ASP A 246 24.28 16.43 -13.12
N PRO A 247 23.91 17.72 -13.13
CA PRO A 247 22.59 18.21 -13.61
C PRO A 247 22.37 17.99 -15.12
N GLU A 248 23.37 17.42 -15.78
CA GLU A 248 23.43 17.10 -17.18
C GLU A 248 22.88 15.67 -17.51
N ILE A 249 22.79 14.77 -16.53
CA ILE A 249 22.24 13.41 -16.71
C ILE A 249 20.72 13.46 -16.47
N LEU A 250 19.95 13.49 -17.56
CA LEU A 250 18.48 13.55 -17.54
C LEU A 250 17.84 12.16 -17.37
N PHE A 251 18.52 11.11 -17.85
CA PHE A 251 18.02 9.73 -17.85
C PHE A 251 19.08 8.76 -17.31
N PRO A 252 19.15 8.54 -15.99
CA PRO A 252 20.21 7.72 -15.37
C PRO A 252 20.13 6.22 -15.70
N PHE A 253 18.98 5.75 -16.20
CA PHE A 253 18.76 4.35 -16.58
C PHE A 253 19.05 4.06 -18.06
N CYS A 254 19.44 5.07 -18.85
CA CYS A 254 19.78 4.93 -20.26
C CYS A 254 21.29 4.69 -20.46
N ASP A 255 21.64 4.12 -21.62
CA ASP A 255 23.04 3.99 -22.06
C ASP A 255 23.72 5.35 -22.16
N ALA A 256 25.04 5.40 -21.95
CA ALA A 256 25.81 6.63 -21.72
C ALA A 256 25.58 7.74 -22.79
N ASP A 257 25.34 7.35 -24.04
CA ASP A 257 25.10 8.26 -25.17
C ASP A 257 23.68 8.88 -25.12
N GLU A 258 22.72 8.22 -24.48
CA GLU A 258 21.29 8.58 -24.43
C GLU A 258 20.85 9.13 -23.07
N GLN A 259 21.76 9.22 -22.11
CA GLN A 259 21.53 9.82 -20.79
C GLN A 259 21.18 11.31 -20.85
N ARG A 260 21.49 11.96 -21.98
CA ARG A 260 21.47 13.43 -22.16
C ARG A 260 20.54 13.90 -23.27
N GLN A 261 20.00 12.99 -24.09
CA GLN A 261 19.19 13.30 -25.27
C GLN A 261 17.83 12.61 -25.19
N ILE A 262 16.77 13.26 -25.68
CA ILE A 262 15.40 12.73 -25.66
C ILE A 262 15.15 11.91 -26.93
N TYR A 263 14.51 10.74 -26.82
CA TYR A 263 14.21 9.88 -27.98
C TYR A 263 13.28 10.55 -29.00
N TYR A 264 12.25 11.23 -28.52
CA TYR A 264 11.33 11.98 -29.36
C TYR A 264 11.77 13.44 -29.40
N ASN A 265 12.67 13.79 -30.32
CA ASN A 265 12.99 15.18 -30.60
C ASN A 265 12.09 15.71 -31.73
N ALA A 266 10.87 16.14 -31.42
CA ALA A 266 9.96 16.72 -32.42
C ALA A 266 10.38 18.12 -32.92
N THR A 267 11.51 18.64 -32.43
CA THR A 267 12.11 19.92 -32.83
C THR A 267 13.36 19.77 -33.72
N ALA A 268 13.78 18.54 -34.02
CA ALA A 268 14.84 18.23 -35.00
C ALA A 268 14.29 18.13 -36.43
#